data_AF-A0A229RCD9-F1
#
_entry.id   AF-A0A229RCD9-F1
#
_cell.length_a   1.000
_cell.length_b   1.000
_cell.length_c   1.000
_cell.angle_alpha   90.00
_cell.angle_beta   90.00
_cell.angle_gamma   90.00
#
_symmetry.space_group_name_H-M   'P 1'
#
loop_
_entity.id
_entity.type
_entity.pdbx_description
1 polymer ?
#
loop_
_entity_poly.entity_id
_entity_poly.type
_entity_poly.pdbx_seq_one_letter_code
_entity_poly.pdbx_strand_id
1 'polypeptide(L)'
;MTETEPPEHPGDDDDVPVVDIEMVPEVVAELAATAEQHSTVLRELSGLVSELGGQATTQSEELAALHTGFETLEAALAEQADMTQPSRWAWEFLNQEDAAQLWRETRWFVDYLTRRYPLGTEVSIPPCWYRHTVAVDELSDLYAAWREAYCRSDRPSSAMTSWRDRWLWPCLTRLAAHASWRECKESRRHVEPIARQEPTDSEFESYVAGTVASRPELNEQILPWL
;
A
#
# COMPACT_ATOMS: atom_id res chain seq x y z
N MET A 1 20.63 22.50 -105.46
CA MET A 1 21.19 21.63 -104.41
C MET A 1 20.78 22.24 -103.09
N THR A 2 19.83 21.72 -102.34
CA THR A 2 19.37 20.33 -102.22
C THR A 2 17.95 20.35 -101.66
N GLU A 3 17.07 19.52 -102.22
CA GLU A 3 15.82 19.07 -101.63
C GLU A 3 16.06 18.43 -100.26
N THR A 4 15.08 18.51 -99.37
CA THR A 4 15.00 17.59 -98.24
C THR A 4 13.53 17.24 -98.00
N GLU A 5 13.27 15.97 -98.26
CA GLU A 5 12.03 15.21 -98.14
C GLU A 5 11.57 15.12 -96.66
N PRO A 6 10.26 14.97 -96.36
CA PRO A 6 9.75 14.92 -95.00
C PRO A 6 9.90 13.53 -94.39
N PRO A 7 10.02 13.40 -93.05
CA PRO A 7 10.07 12.09 -92.42
C PRO A 7 8.65 11.49 -92.29
N GLU A 8 8.53 10.23 -92.70
CA GLU A 8 7.40 9.36 -92.41
C GLU A 8 7.30 8.97 -90.92
N HIS A 9 6.05 8.69 -90.55
CA HIS A 9 5.43 8.33 -89.27
C HIS A 9 6.16 7.29 -88.40
N PRO A 10 5.85 7.28 -87.08
CA PRO A 10 5.63 6.01 -86.40
C PRO A 10 4.26 5.98 -85.70
N GLY A 11 3.51 4.91 -85.97
CA GLY A 11 2.70 4.18 -84.99
C GLY A 11 1.43 4.85 -84.45
N ASP A 12 0.33 4.64 -85.15
CA ASP A 12 -0.87 4.05 -84.53
C ASP A 12 -0.43 2.84 -83.69
N ASP A 13 -0.53 2.90 -82.37
CA ASP A 13 -1.05 1.83 -81.47
C ASP A 13 -0.85 2.28 -80.01
N ASP A 14 -1.75 3.14 -79.52
CA ASP A 14 -2.10 3.13 -78.09
C ASP A 14 -3.63 3.16 -78.11
N ASP A 15 -4.20 1.96 -78.06
CA ASP A 15 -5.64 1.67 -77.98
C ASP A 15 -6.17 2.23 -76.64
N VAL A 16 -6.25 3.56 -76.56
CA VAL A 16 -7.05 4.25 -75.57
C VAL A 16 -8.47 3.87 -75.93
N PRO A 17 -9.21 3.16 -75.04
CA PRO A 17 -10.57 2.77 -75.34
C PRO A 17 -11.38 4.06 -75.59
N VAL A 18 -11.67 4.35 -76.85
CA VAL A 18 -12.44 5.53 -77.22
C VAL A 18 -13.88 5.22 -76.86
N VAL A 19 -14.34 5.79 -75.75
CA VAL A 19 -15.74 5.70 -75.33
C VAL A 19 -16.58 6.33 -76.44
N ASP A 20 -17.56 5.57 -76.93
CA ASP A 20 -18.46 6.04 -77.98
C ASP A 20 -19.16 7.32 -77.51
N ILE A 21 -19.19 8.36 -78.34
CA ILE A 21 -19.63 9.71 -77.95
C ILE A 21 -21.08 9.72 -77.45
N GLU A 22 -21.90 8.77 -77.91
CA GLU A 22 -23.28 8.58 -77.45
C GLU A 22 -23.39 7.93 -76.05
N MET A 23 -22.37 7.19 -75.60
CA MET A 23 -22.29 6.55 -74.27
C MET A 23 -21.67 7.42 -73.17
N VAL A 24 -21.01 8.51 -73.55
CA VAL A 24 -20.39 9.47 -72.62
C VAL A 24 -21.34 9.94 -71.50
N PRO A 25 -22.62 10.27 -71.73
CA PRO A 25 -23.53 10.70 -70.67
C PRO A 25 -23.79 9.61 -69.61
N GLU A 26 -23.84 8.35 -70.03
CA GLU A 26 -24.10 7.19 -69.17
C GLU A 26 -22.88 6.90 -68.30
N VAL A 27 -21.68 6.87 -68.89
CA VAL A 27 -20.41 6.71 -68.17
C VAL A 27 -20.20 7.85 -67.17
N VAL A 28 -20.53 9.09 -67.54
CA VAL A 28 -20.46 10.25 -66.63
C VAL A 28 -21.46 10.12 -65.48
N ALA A 29 -22.67 9.61 -65.72
CA ALA A 29 -23.66 9.38 -64.67
C ALA A 29 -23.23 8.27 -63.70
N GLU A 30 -22.65 7.17 -64.20
CA GLU A 30 -22.13 6.08 -63.38
C GLU A 30 -20.92 6.52 -62.55
N LEU A 31 -20.02 7.31 -63.13
CA LEU A 31 -18.88 7.88 -62.42
C LEU A 31 -19.33 8.86 -61.32
N ALA A 32 -20.36 9.67 -61.59
CA ALA A 32 -20.96 10.58 -60.61
C ALA A 32 -21.61 9.80 -59.45
N ALA A 33 -22.36 8.74 -59.74
CA ALA A 33 -22.95 7.87 -58.73
C ALA A 33 -21.87 7.17 -57.87
N THR A 34 -20.80 6.69 -58.49
CA THR A 34 -19.67 6.07 -57.80
C THR A 34 -18.93 7.08 -56.91
N ALA A 35 -18.74 8.31 -57.39
CA ALA A 35 -18.12 9.39 -56.61
C ALA A 35 -18.98 9.78 -55.40
N GLU A 36 -20.30 9.85 -55.54
CA GLU A 36 -21.23 10.12 -54.44
C GLU A 36 -21.24 8.98 -53.41
N GLN A 37 -21.15 7.74 -53.88
CA GLN A 37 -21.03 6.57 -53.01
C GLN A 37 -19.71 6.57 -52.24
N HIS A 38 -18.58 6.86 -52.88
CA HIS A 38 -17.30 7.00 -52.20
C HIS A 38 -17.29 8.15 -51.19
N SER A 39 -17.89 9.30 -51.53
CA SER A 39 -18.05 10.43 -50.60
C SER A 39 -18.82 10.02 -49.33
N THR A 40 -19.87 9.22 -49.49
CA THR A 40 -20.66 8.68 -48.38
C THR A 40 -19.83 7.75 -47.49
N VAL A 41 -19.11 6.80 -48.09
CA VAL A 41 -18.23 5.86 -47.36
C VAL A 41 -17.12 6.59 -46.61
N LEU A 42 -16.48 7.59 -47.23
CA LEU A 42 -15.43 8.38 -46.60
C LEU A 42 -15.95 9.17 -45.40
N ARG A 43 -17.19 9.69 -45.47
CA ARG A 43 -17.84 10.37 -44.34
C ARG A 43 -18.11 9.42 -43.18
N GLU A 44 -18.56 8.20 -43.45
CA GLU A 44 -18.79 7.18 -42.43
C GLU A 44 -17.48 6.73 -41.76
N LEU A 45 -16.44 6.45 -42.56
CA LEU A 45 -15.11 6.11 -42.04
C LEU A 45 -14.53 7.23 -41.17
N SER A 46 -14.69 8.49 -41.58
CA SER A 46 -14.25 9.65 -40.78
C SER A 46 -14.97 9.72 -39.42
N GLY A 47 -16.26 9.40 -39.39
CA GLY A 47 -17.04 9.29 -38.15
C GLY A 47 -16.51 8.21 -37.23
N LEU A 48 -16.27 7.00 -37.75
CA LEU A 48 -15.74 5.87 -36.98
C LEU A 48 -14.32 6.13 -36.47
N VAL A 49 -13.45 6.75 -37.26
CA VAL A 49 -12.09 7.13 -36.83
C VAL A 49 -12.15 8.15 -35.70
N SER A 50 -13.08 9.10 -35.76
CA SER A 50 -13.27 10.09 -34.69
C SER A 50 -13.77 9.44 -33.40
N GLU A 51 -14.71 8.49 -33.50
CA GLU A 51 -15.22 7.73 -32.36
C GLU A 51 -14.14 6.86 -31.72
N LEU A 52 -13.38 6.11 -32.53
CA LEU A 52 -12.28 5.28 -32.06
C LEU A 52 -11.17 6.15 -31.42
N GLY A 53 -10.91 7.33 -31.96
CA GLY A 53 -10.00 8.30 -31.38
C GLY A 53 -10.45 8.75 -29.99
N GLY A 54 -11.74 9.08 -29.82
CA GLY A 54 -12.32 9.43 -28.52
C GLY A 54 -12.29 8.28 -27.50
N GLN A 55 -12.53 7.05 -27.95
CA GLN A 55 -12.39 5.87 -27.11
C GLN A 55 -10.94 5.64 -26.68
N ALA A 56 -9.98 5.79 -27.59
CA ALA A 56 -8.55 5.65 -27.29
C ALA A 56 -8.06 6.71 -26.30
N THR A 57 -8.51 7.96 -26.42
CA THR A 57 -8.17 9.01 -25.44
C THR A 57 -8.76 8.68 -24.07
N THR A 58 -10.02 8.24 -24.02
CA THR A 58 -10.69 7.88 -22.76
C THR A 58 -9.97 6.70 -22.08
N GLN A 59 -9.64 5.65 -22.83
CA GLN A 59 -8.88 4.51 -22.31
C GLN A 59 -7.48 4.91 -21.84
N SER A 60 -6.82 5.82 -22.56
CA SER A 60 -5.51 6.34 -22.14
C SER A 60 -5.59 7.10 -20.81
N GLU A 61 -6.65 7.89 -20.60
CA GLU A 61 -6.87 8.61 -19.34
C GLU A 61 -7.19 7.64 -18.19
N GLU A 62 -8.02 6.62 -18.44
CA GLU A 62 -8.34 5.57 -17.45
C GLU A 62 -7.09 4.77 -17.05
N LEU A 63 -6.24 4.39 -18.01
CA LEU A 63 -4.99 3.68 -17.73
C LEU A 63 -4.01 4.55 -16.93
N ALA A 64 -3.92 5.85 -17.23
CA ALA A 64 -3.09 6.78 -16.47
C ALA A 64 -3.58 6.96 -15.02
N ALA A 65 -4.91 7.06 -14.83
CA ALA A 65 -5.52 7.13 -13.51
C ALA A 65 -5.29 5.84 -12.71
N LEU A 66 -5.42 4.67 -13.35
CA LEU A 66 -5.17 3.38 -12.73
C LEU A 66 -3.70 3.24 -12.32
N HIS A 67 -2.76 3.64 -13.19
CA HIS A 67 -1.32 3.62 -12.89
C HIS A 67 -0.99 4.49 -11.68
N THR A 68 -1.51 5.72 -11.63
CA THR A 68 -1.35 6.62 -10.48
C THR A 68 -1.92 6.00 -9.20
N GLY A 69 -3.07 5.32 -9.30
CA GLY A 69 -3.67 4.59 -8.18
C GLY A 69 -2.79 3.43 -7.68
N PHE A 70 -2.17 2.69 -8.59
CA PHE A 70 -1.21 1.63 -8.24
C PHE A 70 0.04 2.18 -7.57
N GLU A 71 0.63 3.26 -8.07
CA GLU A 71 1.79 3.91 -7.43
C GLU A 71 1.45 4.38 -6.01
N THR A 72 0.26 4.95 -5.82
CA THR A 72 -0.22 5.37 -4.49
C THR A 72 -0.39 4.18 -3.55
N LEU A 73 -0.95 3.07 -4.05
CA LEU A 73 -1.12 1.85 -3.26
C LEU A 73 0.22 1.21 -2.92
N GLU A 74 1.15 1.16 -3.87
CA GLU A 74 2.50 0.65 -3.66
C GLU A 74 3.23 1.45 -2.60
N ALA A 75 3.18 2.78 -2.67
CA ALA A 75 3.78 3.66 -1.66
C ALA A 75 3.18 3.41 -0.26
N ALA A 76 1.85 3.30 -0.14
CA ALA A 76 1.19 3.05 1.13
C ALA A 76 1.52 1.65 1.70
N LEU A 77 1.67 0.65 0.83
CA LEU A 77 2.08 -0.71 1.23
C LEU A 77 3.55 -0.74 1.64
N ALA A 78 4.42 -0.02 0.93
CA ALA A 78 5.83 0.11 1.27
C ALA A 78 6.00 0.77 2.65
N GLU A 79 5.24 1.82 2.95
CA GLU A 79 5.24 2.48 4.27
C GLU A 79 4.73 1.52 5.36
N GLN A 80 3.68 0.74 5.11
CA GLN A 80 3.21 -0.28 6.07
C GLN A 80 4.20 -1.41 6.29
N ALA A 81 5.03 -1.72 5.30
CA ALA A 81 6.04 -2.77 5.36
C ALA A 81 7.42 -2.26 5.83
N ASP A 82 7.58 -0.95 6.06
CA ASP A 82 8.84 -0.38 6.51
C ASP A 82 9.13 -0.78 7.96
N MET A 83 9.83 -1.90 8.12
CA MET A 83 10.29 -2.40 9.41
C MET A 83 11.51 -1.63 9.96
N THR A 84 12.00 -0.61 9.25
CA THR A 84 13.15 0.18 9.71
C THR A 84 12.74 1.31 10.66
N GLN A 85 11.46 1.69 10.68
CA GLN A 85 10.94 2.73 11.56
C GLN A 85 10.19 2.14 12.75
N PRO A 86 10.54 2.53 13.98
CA PRO A 86 9.81 2.10 15.16
C PRO A 86 8.40 2.70 15.14
N SER A 87 7.41 1.90 15.56
CA SER A 87 6.02 2.37 15.64
C SER A 87 5.88 3.54 16.63
N ARG A 88 4.86 4.39 16.47
CA ARG A 88 4.52 5.45 17.46
C ARG A 88 4.14 4.95 18.86
N TRP A 89 4.11 3.64 19.07
CA TRP A 89 3.88 3.01 20.36
C TRP A 89 5.19 2.58 21.06
N ALA A 90 6.32 2.65 20.36
CA ALA A 90 7.62 2.26 20.89
C ALA A 90 8.25 3.41 21.69
N TRP A 91 7.98 3.43 23.01
CA TRP A 91 8.36 4.50 23.93
C TRP A 91 9.81 4.99 23.82
N GLU A 92 10.77 4.07 23.66
CA GLU A 92 12.21 4.39 23.58
C GLU A 92 12.57 5.29 22.40
N PHE A 93 11.77 5.29 21.34
CA PHE A 93 12.06 6.01 20.11
C PHE A 93 11.22 7.28 19.93
N LEU A 94 10.38 7.63 20.92
CA LEU A 94 9.54 8.81 20.84
C LEU A 94 10.34 10.08 21.16
N ASN A 95 10.10 11.13 20.38
CA ASN A 95 10.54 12.47 20.77
C ASN A 95 9.68 12.98 21.95
N GLN A 96 10.07 14.12 22.50
CA GLN A 96 9.41 14.70 23.67
C GLN A 96 7.90 14.99 23.47
N GLU A 97 7.52 15.44 22.28
CA GLU A 97 6.13 15.79 21.97
C GLU A 97 5.26 14.53 21.83
N ASP A 98 5.75 13.56 21.06
CA ASP A 98 5.06 12.28 20.83
C ASP A 98 4.90 11.49 22.13
N ALA A 99 5.94 11.46 22.97
CA ALA A 99 5.88 10.84 24.28
C ALA A 99 4.83 11.53 25.17
N ALA A 100 4.82 12.87 25.23
CA ALA A 100 3.84 13.63 26.01
C ALA A 100 2.41 13.44 25.50
N GLN A 101 2.21 13.26 24.20
CA GLN A 101 0.93 12.90 23.63
C GLN A 101 0.51 11.49 24.05
N LEU A 102 1.37 10.49 23.84
CA LEU A 102 1.05 9.10 24.18
C LEU A 102 0.74 8.94 25.67
N TRP A 103 1.45 9.63 26.55
CA TRP A 103 1.14 9.65 28.00
C TRP A 103 -0.29 10.11 28.29
N ARG A 104 -0.75 11.17 27.62
CA ARG A 104 -2.11 11.69 27.80
C ARG A 104 -3.16 10.73 27.26
N GLU A 105 -2.90 10.14 26.10
CA GLU A 105 -3.78 9.15 25.47
C GLU A 105 -3.92 7.89 26.32
N THR A 106 -2.80 7.31 26.76
CA THR A 106 -2.79 6.13 27.63
C THR A 106 -3.48 6.43 28.96
N ARG A 107 -3.23 7.59 29.58
CA ARG A 107 -3.96 7.98 30.80
C ARG A 107 -5.46 8.04 30.57
N TRP A 108 -5.91 8.73 29.53
CA TRP A 108 -7.34 8.82 29.19
C TRP A 108 -7.94 7.43 29.02
N PHE A 109 -7.24 6.53 28.34
CA PHE A 109 -7.69 5.17 28.11
C PHE A 109 -7.80 4.37 29.40
N VAL A 110 -6.80 4.44 30.29
CA VAL A 110 -6.84 3.78 31.60
C VAL A 110 -8.00 4.30 32.45
N ASP A 111 -8.23 5.62 32.46
CA ASP A 111 -9.36 6.24 33.15
C ASP A 111 -10.71 5.80 32.56
N TYR A 112 -10.79 5.65 31.23
CA TYR A 112 -11.96 5.08 30.55
C TYR A 112 -12.16 3.61 30.95
N LEU A 113 -11.11 2.80 30.91
CA LEU A 113 -11.15 1.36 31.16
C LEU A 113 -11.61 1.07 32.59
N THR A 114 -11.01 1.74 33.58
CA THR A 114 -11.33 1.57 35.00
C THR A 114 -12.76 2.01 35.35
N ARG A 115 -13.32 3.00 34.63
CA ARG A 115 -14.73 3.40 34.77
C ARG A 115 -15.69 2.44 34.06
N ARG A 116 -15.28 1.89 32.92
CA ARG A 116 -16.12 1.03 32.08
C ARG A 116 -16.23 -0.39 32.61
N TYR A 117 -15.15 -0.92 33.17
CA TYR A 117 -15.05 -2.30 33.65
C TYR A 117 -14.98 -2.32 35.18
N PRO A 118 -15.89 -3.03 35.87
CA PRO A 118 -15.80 -3.24 37.31
C PRO A 118 -14.68 -4.26 37.60
N LEU A 119 -13.43 -3.80 37.58
CA LEU A 119 -12.27 -4.64 37.80
C LEU A 119 -12.24 -5.15 39.25
N GLY A 120 -12.18 -6.47 39.42
CA GLY A 120 -11.98 -7.08 40.75
C GLY A 120 -10.61 -6.74 41.31
N THR A 121 -10.43 -6.89 42.64
CA THR A 121 -9.19 -6.54 43.35
C THR A 121 -7.93 -7.16 42.74
N GLU A 122 -8.05 -8.40 42.24
CA GLU A 122 -6.94 -9.15 41.62
C GLU A 122 -6.39 -8.43 40.39
N VAL A 123 -7.27 -8.01 39.48
CA VAL A 123 -6.94 -7.38 38.19
C VAL A 123 -7.08 -5.86 38.19
N SER A 124 -7.23 -5.26 39.38
CA SER A 124 -7.35 -3.81 39.54
C SER A 124 -6.03 -3.10 39.21
N ILE A 125 -6.16 -1.98 38.50
CA ILE A 125 -5.05 -1.10 38.13
C ILE A 125 -4.91 -0.03 39.21
N PRO A 126 -3.76 0.07 39.91
CA PRO A 126 -3.55 1.09 40.93
C PRO A 126 -3.35 2.48 40.30
N PRO A 127 -3.65 3.57 41.03
CA PRO A 127 -3.49 4.94 40.52
C PRO A 127 -2.02 5.31 40.23
N CYS A 128 -1.06 4.56 40.77
CA CYS A 128 0.37 4.74 40.52
C CYS A 128 0.89 3.99 39.27
N TRP A 129 0.02 3.38 38.44
CA TRP A 129 0.42 2.58 37.27
C TRP A 129 1.48 3.24 36.38
N TYR A 130 1.42 4.56 36.21
CA TYR A 130 2.36 5.35 35.39
C TYR A 130 3.81 5.34 35.91
N ARG A 131 4.04 4.87 37.14
CA ARG A 131 5.36 4.69 37.75
C ARG A 131 5.90 3.27 37.60
N HIS A 132 5.15 2.39 36.95
CA HIS A 132 5.54 1.00 36.66
C HIS A 132 5.76 0.88 35.15
N THR A 133 7.01 0.88 34.70
CA THR A 133 7.37 0.89 33.27
C THR A 133 6.69 -0.22 32.48
N VAL A 134 6.70 -1.46 33.01
CA VAL A 134 5.98 -2.60 32.42
C VAL A 134 4.49 -2.31 32.24
N ALA A 135 3.87 -1.60 33.18
CA ALA A 135 2.46 -1.22 33.06
C ALA A 135 2.23 -0.16 32.00
N VAL A 136 3.16 0.78 31.85
CA VAL A 136 3.09 1.83 30.82
C VAL A 136 3.12 1.20 29.43
N ASP A 137 4.01 0.25 29.20
CA ASP A 137 4.13 -0.48 27.94
C ASP A 137 2.85 -1.29 27.67
N GLU A 138 2.48 -2.20 28.57
CA GLU A 138 1.33 -3.10 28.35
C GLU A 138 -0.01 -2.36 28.25
N LEU A 139 -0.20 -1.25 28.96
CA LEU A 139 -1.42 -0.44 28.86
C LEU A 139 -1.45 0.39 27.57
N SER A 140 -0.29 0.83 27.08
CA SER A 140 -0.20 1.53 25.78
C SER A 140 -0.46 0.57 24.62
N ASP A 141 0.05 -0.66 24.70
CA ASP A 141 -0.25 -1.73 23.74
C ASP A 141 -1.75 -2.11 23.76
N LEU A 142 -2.33 -2.21 24.96
CA LEU A 142 -3.76 -2.49 25.09
C LEU A 142 -4.62 -1.35 24.52
N TYR A 143 -4.19 -0.10 24.70
CA TYR A 143 -4.81 1.06 24.08
C TYR A 143 -4.69 1.00 22.55
N ALA A 144 -3.53 0.60 22.02
CA ALA A 144 -3.33 0.41 20.58
C ALA A 144 -4.29 -0.62 19.99
N ALA A 145 -4.41 -1.78 20.62
CA ALA A 145 -5.34 -2.82 20.23
C ALA A 145 -6.81 -2.35 20.33
N TRP A 146 -7.14 -1.52 21.32
CA TRP A 146 -8.48 -0.92 21.42
C TRP A 146 -8.76 0.02 20.23
N ARG A 147 -7.81 0.88 19.88
CA ARG A 147 -7.95 1.78 18.72
C ARG A 147 -8.10 1.02 17.41
N GLU A 148 -7.33 -0.03 17.21
CA GLU A 148 -7.47 -0.88 16.04
C GLU A 148 -8.89 -1.47 15.96
N ALA A 149 -9.39 -1.99 17.08
CA ALA A 149 -10.70 -2.63 17.14
C ALA A 149 -11.88 -1.66 16.97
N TYR A 150 -11.77 -0.42 17.45
CA TYR A 150 -12.90 0.50 17.58
C TYR A 150 -12.80 1.81 16.79
N CYS A 151 -11.62 2.17 16.25
CA CYS A 151 -11.42 3.42 15.52
C CYS A 151 -11.14 3.23 14.02
N ARG A 152 -10.99 1.99 13.54
CA ARG A 152 -10.62 1.70 12.14
C ARG A 152 -11.77 1.85 11.15
N SER A 153 -13.00 1.53 11.54
CA SER A 153 -14.17 1.53 10.66
C SER A 153 -15.47 1.49 11.48
N ASP A 154 -16.55 2.05 10.94
CA ASP A 154 -17.91 1.92 11.52
C ASP A 154 -18.53 0.53 11.29
N ARG A 155 -17.89 -0.32 10.48
CA ARG A 155 -18.37 -1.69 10.23
C ARG A 155 -17.95 -2.62 11.38
N PRO A 156 -18.85 -3.50 11.86
CA PRO A 156 -18.48 -4.53 12.82
C PRO A 156 -17.32 -5.39 12.32
N SER A 157 -16.36 -5.67 13.23
CA SER A 157 -15.17 -6.48 12.93
C SER A 157 -14.92 -7.51 14.03
N SER A 158 -14.33 -8.65 13.67
CA SER A 158 -13.86 -9.66 14.62
C SER A 158 -12.76 -9.14 15.56
N ALA A 159 -12.08 -8.04 15.18
CA ALA A 159 -11.15 -7.33 16.05
C ALA A 159 -11.84 -6.83 17.33
N MET A 160 -13.12 -6.47 17.26
CA MET A 160 -13.88 -6.03 18.41
C MET A 160 -13.96 -7.15 19.45
N THR A 161 -14.47 -8.34 19.09
CA THR A 161 -14.58 -9.49 20.02
C THR A 161 -13.21 -9.95 20.49
N SER A 162 -12.25 -10.05 19.57
CA SER A 162 -10.86 -10.42 19.88
C SER A 162 -10.23 -9.48 20.89
N TRP A 163 -10.55 -8.18 20.85
CA TRP A 163 -10.05 -7.23 21.84
C TRP A 163 -10.42 -7.58 23.28
N ARG A 164 -11.63 -8.08 23.52
CA ARG A 164 -12.03 -8.50 24.87
C ARG A 164 -11.38 -9.84 25.24
N ASP A 165 -11.46 -10.80 24.34
CA ASP A 165 -11.14 -12.20 24.65
C ASP A 165 -9.63 -12.48 24.63
N ARG A 166 -8.89 -11.83 23.73
CA ARG A 166 -7.47 -12.08 23.50
C ARG A 166 -6.55 -11.00 24.10
N TRP A 167 -7.03 -9.75 24.20
CA TRP A 167 -6.16 -8.63 24.57
C TRP A 167 -6.45 -8.11 25.98
N LEU A 168 -7.70 -7.71 26.28
CA LEU A 168 -8.07 -7.07 27.54
C LEU A 168 -7.79 -7.95 28.76
N TRP A 169 -8.50 -9.08 28.91
CA TRP A 169 -8.39 -9.90 30.11
C TRP A 169 -7.01 -10.53 30.29
N PRO A 170 -6.34 -11.03 29.22
CA PRO A 170 -4.96 -11.50 29.33
C PRO A 170 -3.98 -10.41 29.76
N CYS A 171 -4.08 -9.19 29.23
CA CYS A 171 -3.24 -8.05 29.63
C CYS A 171 -3.42 -7.73 31.13
N LEU A 172 -4.66 -7.59 31.59
CA LEU A 172 -4.94 -7.33 33.01
C LEU A 172 -4.39 -8.41 33.94
N THR A 173 -4.43 -9.68 33.48
CA THR A 173 -3.88 -10.82 34.23
C THR A 173 -2.35 -10.76 34.31
N ARG A 174 -1.67 -10.46 33.20
CA ARG A 174 -0.20 -10.29 33.18
C ARG A 174 0.23 -9.10 34.03
N LEU A 175 -0.44 -7.97 33.90
CA LEU A 175 -0.19 -6.79 34.73
C LEU A 175 -0.28 -7.10 36.22
N ALA A 176 -1.33 -7.81 36.64
CA ALA A 176 -1.49 -8.22 38.03
C ALA A 176 -0.33 -9.11 38.54
N ALA A 177 0.25 -9.93 37.65
CA ALA A 177 1.35 -10.82 37.98
C ALA A 177 2.74 -10.16 37.90
N HIS A 178 2.97 -9.26 36.95
CA HIS A 178 4.31 -8.83 36.52
C HIS A 178 4.61 -7.35 36.75
N ALA A 179 3.60 -6.47 36.88
CA ALA A 179 3.83 -5.03 37.08
C ALA A 179 4.39 -4.67 38.47
N SER A 180 4.58 -5.65 39.37
CA SER A 180 5.20 -5.48 40.69
C SER A 180 4.53 -4.42 41.59
N TRP A 181 3.23 -4.15 41.39
CA TRP A 181 2.47 -3.16 42.16
C TRP A 181 1.68 -3.73 43.34
N ARG A 182 1.89 -5.01 43.69
CA ARG A 182 1.14 -5.67 44.78
C ARG A 182 1.33 -4.93 46.10
N GLU A 183 2.56 -4.61 46.44
CA GLU A 183 2.92 -3.83 47.63
C GLU A 183 2.32 -2.42 47.58
N CYS A 184 2.18 -1.83 46.39
CA CYS A 184 1.52 -0.54 46.22
C CYS A 184 0.03 -0.60 46.58
N LYS A 185 -0.65 -1.69 46.19
CA LYS A 185 -2.06 -1.93 46.52
C LYS A 185 -2.24 -2.20 48.03
N GLU A 186 -1.39 -3.04 48.62
CA GLU A 186 -1.44 -3.41 50.03
C GLU A 186 -1.13 -2.23 50.96
N SER A 187 -0.06 -1.50 50.68
CA SER A 187 0.41 -0.37 51.49
C SER A 187 -0.32 0.94 51.22
N ARG A 188 -1.15 0.99 50.15
CA ARG A 188 -1.79 2.20 49.62
C ARG A 188 -0.81 3.36 49.35
N ARG A 189 0.44 3.04 49.03
CA ARG A 189 1.52 3.98 48.72
C ARG A 189 2.40 3.39 47.64
N HIS A 190 2.93 4.23 46.76
CA HIS A 190 3.86 3.79 45.71
C HIS A 190 5.15 3.22 46.32
N VAL A 191 5.60 2.11 45.76
CA VAL A 191 6.88 1.45 46.04
C VAL A 191 7.62 1.31 44.73
N GLU A 192 8.87 1.77 44.69
CA GLU A 192 9.65 1.79 43.46
C GLU A 192 9.96 0.36 42.99
N PRO A 193 9.67 -0.01 41.74
CA PRO A 193 10.06 -1.30 41.20
C PRO A 193 11.58 -1.45 41.19
N ILE A 194 12.10 -2.54 41.74
CA ILE A 194 13.52 -2.86 41.70
C ILE A 194 13.76 -3.86 40.57
N ALA A 195 14.59 -3.47 39.59
CA ALA A 195 15.07 -4.40 38.57
C ALA A 195 15.85 -5.52 39.25
N ARG A 196 15.43 -6.77 39.04
CA ARG A 196 16.05 -7.96 39.65
C ARG A 196 17.16 -8.57 38.80
N GLN A 197 17.34 -8.06 37.58
CA GLN A 197 18.29 -8.55 36.61
C GLN A 197 19.32 -7.47 36.33
N GLU A 198 20.56 -7.89 36.17
CA GLU A 198 21.64 -7.03 35.70
C GLU A 198 21.64 -7.00 34.16
N PRO A 199 22.06 -5.89 33.54
CA PRO A 199 22.30 -5.84 32.10
C PRO A 199 23.31 -6.90 31.65
N THR A 200 23.29 -7.22 30.36
CA THR A 200 24.33 -8.06 29.75
C THR A 200 25.71 -7.53 30.10
N ASP A 201 26.60 -8.44 30.52
CA ASP A 201 27.95 -8.09 30.91
C ASP A 201 28.79 -7.58 29.73
N SER A 202 29.94 -6.99 30.04
CA SER A 202 30.85 -6.41 29.05
C SER A 202 31.62 -7.45 28.23
N GLU A 203 31.55 -8.75 28.55
CA GLU A 203 32.28 -9.80 27.83
C GLU A 203 31.56 -10.27 26.57
N PHE A 204 30.27 -9.92 26.43
CA PHE A 204 29.43 -10.31 25.30
C PHE A 204 30.10 -10.12 23.94
N GLU A 205 30.60 -8.92 23.64
CA GLU A 205 31.20 -8.60 22.35
C GLU A 205 32.44 -9.45 22.05
N SER A 206 33.27 -9.68 23.08
CA SER A 206 34.47 -10.51 22.95
C SER A 206 34.11 -11.97 22.68
N TYR A 207 33.09 -12.49 23.38
CA TYR A 207 32.60 -13.86 23.18
C TYR A 207 32.02 -14.06 21.77
N VAL A 208 31.23 -13.09 21.29
CA VAL A 208 30.65 -13.11 19.93
C VAL A 208 31.75 -13.08 18.87
N ALA A 209 32.73 -12.18 19.00
CA ALA A 209 33.84 -12.08 18.05
C ALA A 209 34.62 -13.40 17.95
N GLY A 210 34.92 -14.05 19.08
CA GLY A 210 35.58 -15.35 19.10
C GLY A 210 34.75 -16.45 18.43
N THR A 211 33.44 -16.47 18.69
CA THR A 211 32.51 -17.44 18.08
C THR A 211 32.46 -17.27 16.56
N VAL A 212 32.31 -16.04 16.07
CA VAL A 212 32.25 -15.73 14.64
C VAL A 212 33.56 -16.12 13.94
N ALA A 213 34.72 -15.76 14.52
CA ALA A 213 36.03 -16.10 13.96
C ALA A 213 36.28 -17.62 13.86
N SER A 214 35.66 -18.41 14.73
CA SER A 214 35.79 -19.87 14.75
C SER A 214 34.83 -20.61 13.79
N ARG A 215 33.87 -19.91 13.16
CA ARG A 215 32.91 -20.57 12.26
C ARG A 215 33.56 -20.92 10.92
N PRO A 216 33.46 -22.17 10.45
CA PRO A 216 33.89 -22.51 9.11
C PRO A 216 33.02 -21.82 8.07
N GLU A 217 33.58 -21.51 6.91
CA GLU A 217 32.80 -21.12 5.74
C GLU A 217 31.83 -22.25 5.36
N LEU A 218 30.61 -21.89 4.95
CA LEU A 218 29.59 -22.86 4.54
C LEU A 218 30.14 -23.72 3.40
N ASN A 219 30.31 -25.01 3.67
CA ASN A 219 30.61 -25.97 2.63
C ASN A 219 29.28 -26.53 2.08
N GLU A 220 28.83 -25.98 0.95
CA GLU A 220 27.61 -26.41 0.26
C GLU A 220 27.61 -27.90 -0.12
N GLN A 221 28.78 -28.54 -0.17
CA GLN A 221 28.92 -29.97 -0.47
C GLN A 221 28.59 -30.91 0.72
N ILE A 222 28.31 -30.36 1.91
CA ILE A 222 27.99 -31.12 3.14
C ILE A 222 26.57 -30.79 3.64
N LEU A 223 25.69 -30.30 2.76
CA LEU A 223 24.27 -30.12 3.10
C LEU A 223 23.50 -31.40 2.74
N PRO A 224 22.95 -32.16 3.72
CA PRO A 224 22.32 -33.46 3.46
C PRO A 224 20.95 -33.39 2.78
N TRP A 225 20.54 -32.21 2.32
CA TRP A 225 19.28 -31.96 1.59
C TRP A 225 19.48 -31.09 0.32
N LEU A 226 20.73 -30.95 -0.14
CA LEU A 226 21.09 -30.54 -1.50
C LEU A 226 21.67 -31.76 -2.24
#